data_AF-A0A2M7SLM2-F1
#
_entry.id   AF-A0A2M7SLM2-F1
#
_cell.length_a   1.000
_cell.length_b   1.000
_cell.length_c   1.000
_cell.angle_alpha   90.00
_cell.angle_beta   90.00
_cell.angle_gamma   90.00
#
_symmetry.space_group_name_H-M   'P 1'
#
loop_
_entity.id
_entity.type
_entity.pdbx_description
1 polymer ?
#
loop_
_entity_poly.entity_id
_entity_poly.type
_entity_poly.pdbx_seq_one_letter_code
_entity_poly.pdbx_strand_id
1 'polypeptide(L)'
;VKAFRNPALAVRSEDRITWKEKFSSLKKLWTALVLIVAVMVSIYTGICTPTEAGAIGAAVALLIGAFVYRSLNREALKKIFGNTARIVGAVILIAACAFAFGQFLLYTRVPDRLAEFS
;
A
#
# COMPACT_ATOMS: atom_id res chain seq x y z
N VAL A 1 18.11 -0.41 -26.81
CA VAL A 1 18.71 -0.31 -28.16
C VAL A 1 20.07 -1.01 -28.28
N LYS A 2 20.96 -0.98 -27.28
CA LYS A 2 22.27 -1.70 -27.33
C LYS A 2 22.20 -3.24 -27.28
N ALA A 3 21.05 -3.83 -26.91
CA ALA A 3 20.85 -5.28 -26.81
C ALA A 3 20.69 -5.99 -28.18
N PHE A 4 20.32 -5.28 -29.25
CA PHE A 4 20.11 -5.88 -30.57
C PHE A 4 21.40 -6.16 -31.34
N ARG A 5 22.52 -5.52 -30.97
CA ARG A 5 23.76 -5.56 -31.74
C ARG A 5 24.79 -6.56 -31.22
N ASN A 6 24.55 -7.16 -30.05
CA ASN A 6 25.50 -8.09 -29.44
C ASN A 6 24.74 -9.23 -28.72
N PRO A 7 24.40 -10.31 -29.44
CA PRO A 7 23.62 -11.42 -28.89
C PRO A 7 24.36 -12.22 -27.79
N ALA A 8 25.64 -11.93 -27.54
CA ALA A 8 26.43 -12.48 -26.42
C ALA A 8 26.25 -11.72 -25.08
N LEU A 9 25.60 -10.55 -25.07
CA LEU A 9 25.29 -9.77 -23.84
C LEU A 9 23.84 -9.97 -23.36
N ALA A 10 23.02 -10.69 -24.11
CA ALA A 10 21.74 -11.14 -23.62
C ALA A 10 22.02 -12.20 -22.55
N VAL A 11 21.90 -11.82 -21.28
CA VAL A 11 21.84 -12.75 -20.16
C VAL A 11 20.76 -13.76 -20.52
N ARG A 12 21.16 -14.94 -21.01
CA ARG A 12 20.30 -16.10 -21.16
C ARG A 12 19.93 -16.51 -19.74
N SER A 13 18.88 -15.92 -19.20
CA SER A 13 18.13 -16.53 -18.11
C SER A 13 17.38 -17.73 -18.69
N GLU A 14 18.13 -18.78 -18.98
CA GLU A 14 17.65 -20.16 -19.15
C GLU A 14 17.47 -20.86 -17.80
N ASP A 15 17.37 -20.10 -16.70
CA ASP A 15 16.90 -20.65 -15.44
C ASP A 15 15.41 -20.96 -15.60
N ARG A 16 15.12 -22.19 -16.02
CA ARG A 16 13.80 -22.79 -15.90
C ARG A 16 13.44 -22.77 -14.42
N ILE A 17 12.80 -21.69 -13.97
CA ILE A 17 12.38 -21.54 -12.58
C ILE A 17 11.48 -22.73 -12.25
N THR A 18 12.02 -23.64 -11.47
CA THR A 18 11.34 -24.90 -11.15
C THR A 18 10.15 -24.58 -10.24
N TRP A 19 9.09 -25.39 -10.28
CA TRP A 19 7.93 -25.19 -9.41
C TRP A 19 8.30 -25.07 -7.91
N LYS A 20 9.38 -25.71 -7.48
CA LYS A 20 9.99 -25.55 -6.15
C LYS A 20 10.53 -24.14 -5.88
N GLU A 21 11.16 -23.47 -6.85
CA GLU A 21 11.67 -22.09 -6.69
C GLU A 21 10.56 -21.06 -6.69
N LYS A 22 9.47 -21.30 -7.45
CA LYS A 22 8.25 -20.49 -7.39
C LYS A 22 7.64 -20.53 -5.98
N PHE A 23 7.48 -21.73 -5.41
CA PHE A 23 6.99 -21.88 -4.04
C PHE A 23 7.97 -21.37 -2.97
N SER A 24 9.28 -21.47 -3.20
CA SER A 24 10.29 -20.90 -2.31
C SER A 24 10.19 -19.36 -2.25
N SER A 25 9.90 -18.73 -3.38
CA SER A 25 9.71 -17.27 -3.45
C SER A 25 8.47 -16.81 -2.69
N LEU A 26 7.40 -17.62 -2.65
CA LEU A 26 6.21 -17.34 -1.84
C LEU A 26 6.51 -17.27 -0.34
N LYS A 27 7.48 -18.06 0.16
CA LYS A 27 7.87 -18.01 1.59
C LYS A 27 8.41 -16.63 2.00
N LYS A 28 8.97 -15.85 1.06
CA LYS A 28 9.47 -14.50 1.34
C LYS A 28 8.34 -13.49 1.60
N LEU A 29 7.11 -13.79 1.20
CA LEU A 29 5.90 -12.96 1.41
C LEU A 29 5.21 -13.23 2.74
N TRP A 30 5.70 -14.17 3.55
CA TRP A 30 5.10 -14.51 4.85
C TRP A 30 4.91 -13.27 5.75
N THR A 31 5.88 -12.35 5.75
CA THR A 31 5.81 -11.07 6.48
C THR A 31 4.55 -10.27 6.14
N ALA A 32 4.20 -10.17 4.85
CA ALA A 32 3.03 -9.41 4.41
C ALA A 32 1.73 -10.09 4.85
N LEU A 33 1.67 -11.42 4.77
CA LEU A 33 0.53 -12.20 5.25
C LEU A 33 0.32 -12.02 6.76
N VAL A 34 1.39 -12.08 7.56
CA VAL A 34 1.32 -11.83 9.00
C VAL A 34 0.76 -10.44 9.29
N LEU A 35 1.22 -9.41 8.56
CA LEU A 35 0.74 -8.04 8.76
C LEU A 35 -0.75 -7.90 8.41
N ILE A 36 -1.18 -8.49 7.29
CA ILE A 36 -2.59 -8.47 6.85
C ILE A 36 -3.48 -9.16 7.89
N VAL A 37 -3.10 -10.36 8.32
CA VAL A 37 -3.89 -11.12 9.30
C VAL A 37 -3.91 -10.39 10.64
N ALA A 38 -2.79 -9.83 11.11
CA ALA A 38 -2.73 -9.07 12.36
C ALA A 38 -3.67 -7.85 12.33
N VAL A 39 -3.67 -7.08 11.24
CA VAL A 39 -4.54 -5.91 11.08
C VAL A 39 -6.01 -6.32 10.93
N MET A 40 -6.31 -7.36 10.16
CA MET A 40 -7.69 -7.84 10.00
C MET A 40 -8.25 -8.35 11.32
N VAL A 41 -7.48 -9.17 12.03
CA VAL A 41 -7.89 -9.72 13.32
C VAL A 41 -8.11 -8.59 14.32
N SER A 42 -7.20 -7.62 14.44
CA SER A 42 -7.35 -6.53 15.41
C SER A 42 -8.58 -5.66 15.17
N ILE A 43 -8.94 -5.43 13.90
CA ILE A 43 -10.14 -4.68 13.52
C ILE A 43 -11.41 -5.49 13.80
N TYR A 44 -11.49 -6.74 13.31
CA TYR A 44 -12.71 -7.55 13.43
C TYR A 44 -13.02 -8.00 14.84
N THR A 45 -11.98 -8.21 15.67
CA THR A 45 -12.16 -8.56 17.09
C THR A 45 -12.48 -7.35 17.95
N GLY A 46 -12.44 -6.13 17.39
CA GLY A 46 -12.69 -4.89 18.12
C GLY A 46 -11.56 -4.48 19.09
N ILE A 47 -10.39 -5.10 18.98
CA ILE A 47 -9.22 -4.75 19.82
C ILE A 47 -8.72 -3.35 19.48
N CYS A 48 -8.69 -3.00 18.19
CA CYS A 48 -8.24 -1.70 17.70
C CYS A 48 -9.16 -1.15 16.62
N THR A 49 -9.28 0.17 16.58
CA THR A 49 -9.89 0.87 15.44
C THR A 49 -9.02 0.75 14.18
N PRO A 50 -9.57 0.92 12.96
CA PRO A 50 -8.79 0.84 11.73
C PRO A 50 -7.56 1.76 11.71
N THR A 51 -7.68 2.94 12.34
CA THR A 51 -6.59 3.91 12.51
C THR A 51 -5.48 3.40 13.43
N GLU A 52 -5.82 2.82 14.57
CA GLU A 52 -4.84 2.26 15.51
C GLU A 52 -4.18 0.99 14.94
N ALA A 53 -4.97 0.13 14.30
CA ALA A 53 -4.47 -1.05 13.62
C ALA A 53 -3.46 -0.70 12.51
N GLY A 54 -3.72 0.38 11.76
CA GLY A 54 -2.78 0.92 10.78
C GLY A 54 -1.48 1.42 11.40
N ALA A 55 -1.54 2.12 12.53
CA ALA A 55 -0.35 2.61 13.24
C ALA A 55 0.51 1.46 13.78
N ILE A 56 -0.11 0.45 14.40
CA ILE A 56 0.57 -0.76 14.87
C ILE A 56 1.18 -1.52 13.70
N GLY A 57 0.42 -1.71 12.60
CA GLY A 57 0.92 -2.35 11.38
C GLY A 57 2.14 -1.65 10.79
N ALA A 58 2.13 -0.32 10.71
CA ALA A 58 3.26 0.47 10.24
C ALA A 58 4.49 0.34 11.16
N ALA A 59 4.30 0.36 12.48
CA ALA A 59 5.38 0.16 13.45
C ALA A 59 6.00 -1.24 13.31
N VAL A 60 5.19 -2.28 13.22
CA VAL A 60 5.64 -3.66 13.00
C VAL A 60 6.37 -3.80 11.66
N ALA A 61 5.84 -3.22 10.58
CA ALA A 61 6.49 -3.25 9.27
C ALA A 61 7.87 -2.57 9.29
N LEU A 62 8.01 -1.44 10.00
CA LEU A 62 9.30 -0.76 10.18
C LEU A 62 10.28 -1.62 10.98
N LEU A 63 9.83 -2.26 12.07
CA LEU A 63 10.66 -3.16 12.87
C LEU A 63 11.13 -4.36 12.02
N ILE A 64 10.24 -4.96 11.24
CA ILE A 64 10.61 -6.08 10.37
C ILE A 64 11.60 -5.63 9.29
N GLY A 65 11.37 -4.46 8.67
CA GLY A 65 12.31 -3.88 7.71
C GLY A 65 13.69 -3.60 8.31
N ALA A 66 13.75 -3.14 9.56
CA ALA A 66 14.98 -2.85 10.28
C ALA A 66 15.73 -4.10 10.74
N PHE A 67 15.04 -5.05 11.39
CA PHE A 67 15.68 -6.18 12.07
C PHE A 67 15.75 -7.46 11.24
N VAL A 68 14.73 -7.76 10.43
CA VAL A 68 14.67 -8.99 9.63
C VAL A 68 15.33 -8.79 8.28
N TYR A 69 14.92 -7.76 7.54
CA TYR A 69 15.49 -7.48 6.22
C TYR A 69 16.78 -6.66 6.27
N ARG A 70 17.03 -5.93 7.37
CA ARG A 70 18.20 -5.06 7.55
C ARG A 70 18.46 -4.12 6.37
N SER A 71 17.40 -3.70 5.68
CA SER A 71 17.47 -2.90 4.46
C SER A 71 17.17 -1.42 4.70
N LEU A 72 17.03 -1.02 5.97
CA LEU A 72 16.58 0.31 6.34
C LEU A 72 17.79 1.24 6.52
N ASN A 73 17.97 2.20 5.60
CA ASN A 73 18.91 3.31 5.74
C ASN A 73 18.15 4.66 5.76
N ARG A 74 18.87 5.77 6.01
CA ARG A 74 18.27 7.11 6.08
C ARG A 74 17.62 7.56 4.76
N GLU A 75 18.15 7.15 3.61
CA GLU A 75 17.54 7.43 2.30
C GLU A 75 16.27 6.62 2.05
N ALA A 76 16.27 5.33 2.39
CA ALA A 76 15.12 4.45 2.30
C ALA A 76 13.98 5.00 3.15
N LEU A 77 14.28 5.45 4.36
CA LEU A 77 13.28 6.07 5.24
C LEU A 77 12.69 7.35 4.60
N LYS A 78 13.54 8.26 4.10
CA LYS A 78 13.08 9.46 3.39
C LYS A 78 12.22 9.12 2.17
N LYS A 79 12.59 8.08 1.42
CA LYS A 79 11.84 7.61 0.25
C LYS A 79 10.47 7.03 0.63
N ILE A 80 10.42 6.22 1.70
CA ILE A 80 9.18 5.64 2.22
C ILE A 80 8.22 6.76 2.65
N PHE A 81 8.68 7.66 3.53
CA PHE A 81 7.85 8.78 3.99
C PHE A 81 7.44 9.71 2.85
N GLY A 82 8.34 10.01 1.91
CA GLY A 82 8.04 10.85 0.75
C GLY A 82 6.98 10.24 -0.17
N ASN A 83 7.05 8.93 -0.42
CA ASN A 83 6.02 8.24 -1.19
C ASN A 83 4.68 8.19 -0.46
N THR A 84 4.68 7.87 0.83
CA THR A 84 3.46 7.86 1.65
C THR A 84 2.81 9.24 1.69
N ALA A 85 3.58 10.31 1.91
CA ALA A 85 3.08 11.68 1.94
C ALA A 85 2.45 12.11 0.60
N ARG A 86 3.03 11.70 -0.54
CA ARG A 86 2.45 11.97 -1.87
C ARG A 86 1.10 11.28 -2.05
N ILE A 87 1.00 10.01 -1.67
CA ILE A 87 -0.25 9.24 -1.79
C ILE A 87 -1.32 9.87 -0.88
N VAL A 88 -0.98 10.12 0.39
CA VAL A 88 -1.90 10.73 1.36
C VAL A 88 -2.31 12.13 0.90
N GLY A 89 -1.38 12.94 0.38
CA GLY A 89 -1.67 14.27 -0.14
C GLY A 89 -2.67 14.25 -1.30
N ALA A 90 -2.52 13.31 -2.23
CA ALA A 90 -3.48 13.14 -3.32
C ALA A 90 -4.87 12.75 -2.80
N VAL A 91 -4.94 11.84 -1.83
CA VAL A 91 -6.21 11.42 -1.20
C VAL A 91 -6.89 12.59 -0.48
N ILE A 92 -6.14 13.35 0.31
CA ILE A 92 -6.69 14.50 1.05
C ILE A 92 -7.20 15.58 0.08
N LEU A 93 -6.48 15.83 -1.02
CA LEU A 93 -6.91 16.82 -2.01
C LEU A 93 -8.24 16.43 -2.66
N ILE A 94 -8.38 15.17 -3.08
CA ILE A 94 -9.64 14.65 -3.63
C ILE A 94 -10.76 14.72 -2.57
N ALA A 95 -10.47 14.33 -1.33
CA ALA A 95 -11.43 14.39 -0.24
C ALA A 95 -11.89 15.84 0.06
N ALA A 96 -10.98 16.82 0.01
CA ALA A 96 -11.31 18.23 0.20
C ALA A 96 -12.24 18.76 -0.90
N CYS A 97 -11.97 18.42 -2.16
CA CYS A 97 -12.85 18.76 -3.27
C CYS A 97 -14.23 18.09 -3.12
N ALA A 98 -14.26 16.80 -2.76
CA ALA A 98 -15.50 16.07 -2.54
C ALA A 98 -16.32 16.67 -1.38
N PHE A 99 -15.65 17.07 -0.29
CA PHE A 99 -16.29 17.72 0.85
C PHE A 99 -16.88 19.09 0.47
N ALA A 100 -16.11 19.93 -0.23
CA ALA A 100 -16.59 21.23 -0.69
C ALA A 100 -17.78 21.09 -1.66
N PHE A 101 -17.72 20.14 -2.58
CA PHE A 101 -18.82 19.84 -3.49
C PHE A 101 -20.05 19.30 -2.74
N GLY A 102 -19.86 18.41 -1.77
CA GLY A 102 -20.94 17.91 -0.92
C GLY A 102 -21.65 19.04 -0.17
N GLN A 103 -20.90 19.99 0.39
CA GLN A 103 -21.48 21.18 1.03
C GLN A 103 -22.26 22.03 0.03
N PHE A 104 -21.73 22.26 -1.18
CA PHE A 104 -22.44 23.00 -2.22
C PHE A 104 -23.78 22.35 -2.59
N LEU A 105 -23.82 21.02 -2.74
CA LEU A 105 -25.06 20.28 -3.00
C LEU A 105 -26.07 20.42 -1.86
N LEU A 106 -25.62 20.38 -0.61
CA LEU A 106 -26.46 20.59 0.56
C LEU A 106 -27.06 22.01 0.58
N TYR A 107 -26.27 23.04 0.30
CA TYR A 107 -26.76 24.43 0.24
C TYR A 107 -27.79 24.64 -0.87
N THR A 108 -27.62 23.99 -2.02
CA THR A 108 -28.54 24.09 -3.15
C THR A 108 -29.78 23.21 -3.02
N ARG A 109 -29.90 22.46 -1.90
CA ARG A 109 -30.97 21.48 -1.63
C ARG A 109 -31.21 20.52 -2.79
N VAL A 110 -30.16 20.21 -3.54
CA VAL A 110 -30.23 19.24 -4.64
C VAL A 110 -30.58 17.85 -4.11
N PRO A 111 -30.01 17.36 -2.99
CA PRO A 111 -30.39 16.07 -2.41
C PRO A 111 -31.89 16.01 -2.04
N ASP A 112 -32.41 17.07 -1.41
CA ASP A 112 -33.82 17.13 -0.99
C ASP A 112 -34.76 17.08 -2.19
N ARG A 113 -34.45 17.84 -3.24
CA ARG A 113 -35.25 17.84 -4.47
C ARG A 113 -35.20 16.50 -5.20
N LEU A 114 -34.08 15.78 -5.14
CA LEU A 114 -33.99 14.44 -5.72
C LEU A 114 -34.78 13.40 -4.91
N ALA A 115 -34.88 13.56 -3.59
CA ALA A 115 -35.64 12.67 -2.71
C ALA A 115 -37.17 12.80 -2.87
N GLU A 116 -37.67 13.96 -3.30
CA GLU A 116 -39.10 14.14 -3.62
C GLU A 116 -39.55 13.44 -4.90
N PHE A 117 -38.62 13.06 -5.80
CA PHE A 117 -38.95 12.32 -7.03
C PHE A 117 -38.98 10.79 -6.86
N SER A 118 -38.57 10.27 -5.69
CA SER A 118 -38.63 8.84 -5.34
C SER A 118 -39.77 8.55 -4.37
#